data_AF-A0A517YQ25-F1
#
_entry.id   AF-A0A517YQ25-F1
#
_cell.length_a   1.000
_cell.length_b   1.000
_cell.length_c   1.000
_cell.angle_alpha   90.00
_cell.angle_beta   90.00
_cell.angle_gamma   90.00
#
_symmetry.space_group_name_H-M   'P 1'
#
loop_
_entity.id
_entity.type
_entity.pdbx_description
1 polymer ?
#
loop_
_entity_poly.entity_id
_entity_poly.type
_entity_poly.pdbx_seq_one_letter_code
_entity_poly.pdbx_strand_id
1 'polypeptide(L)'
;MKSKLLTSATAAIALTAMASTVAAEPYADVVAFSALGPNSANDPTAALGRGDNNSVALGTGGVLIVEFTDNRLVNDTGLDLRIMERGGVADYNVQISMDNIDYINLGDVQKWKDFELTPYLVTPADQFRFVKITSLSTSGNGPEIDYVGARNSIDVPVPEPASLALLGLGSLALLRRR
;
A
#
# COMPACT_ATOMS: atom_id res chain seq x y z
N MET A 1 -0.51 -50.33 -51.59
CA MET A 1 -1.48 -49.81 -50.59
C MET A 1 -0.81 -48.70 -49.80
N LYS A 2 -1.46 -47.53 -49.73
CA LYS A 2 -1.02 -46.30 -49.04
C LYS A 2 -1.27 -46.41 -47.53
N SER A 3 -0.51 -45.64 -46.73
CA SER A 3 -0.89 -44.97 -45.45
C SER A 3 0.22 -45.12 -44.39
N LYS A 4 1.17 -44.17 -44.32
CA LYS A 4 1.22 -43.03 -43.36
C LYS A 4 1.22 -43.44 -41.88
N LEU A 5 2.41 -43.49 -41.27
CA LEU A 5 2.56 -43.29 -39.83
C LEU A 5 2.55 -41.78 -39.54
N LEU A 6 1.56 -41.32 -38.78
CA LEU A 6 1.52 -39.97 -38.22
C LEU A 6 2.47 -39.88 -37.03
N THR A 7 3.47 -39.01 -37.15
CA THR A 7 4.28 -38.51 -36.05
C THR A 7 3.42 -37.58 -35.19
N SER A 8 3.13 -37.94 -33.94
CA SER A 8 2.47 -37.05 -32.98
C SER A 8 3.53 -36.18 -32.29
N ALA A 9 3.61 -34.91 -32.67
CA ALA A 9 4.38 -33.90 -31.94
C ALA A 9 3.49 -33.32 -30.83
N THR A 10 3.80 -33.65 -29.57
CA THR A 10 3.19 -33.02 -28.40
C THR A 10 3.92 -31.70 -28.14
N ALA A 11 3.30 -30.56 -28.49
CA ALA A 11 3.78 -29.25 -28.07
C ALA A 11 3.21 -28.94 -26.68
N ALA A 12 4.03 -29.05 -25.64
CA ALA A 12 3.74 -28.48 -24.33
C ALA A 12 4.07 -26.99 -24.38
N ILE A 13 3.05 -26.13 -24.38
CA ILE A 13 3.22 -24.69 -24.23
C ILE A 13 3.14 -24.39 -22.74
N ALA A 14 4.27 -24.10 -22.11
CA ALA A 14 4.30 -23.52 -20.78
C ALA A 14 3.86 -22.05 -20.88
N LEU A 15 2.65 -21.75 -20.41
CA LEU A 15 2.17 -20.38 -20.27
C LEU A 15 2.71 -19.83 -18.94
N THR A 16 3.88 -19.20 -18.98
CA THR A 16 4.38 -18.44 -17.84
C THR A 16 3.61 -17.12 -17.80
N ALA A 17 2.74 -16.93 -16.81
CA ALA A 17 2.16 -15.62 -16.54
C ALA A 17 3.32 -14.68 -16.18
N MET A 18 3.60 -13.69 -17.04
CA MET A 18 4.53 -12.62 -16.72
C MET A 18 3.81 -11.72 -15.72
N ALA A 19 4.33 -11.60 -14.49
CA ALA A 19 3.86 -10.54 -13.60
C ALA A 19 4.14 -9.19 -14.31
N SER A 20 3.12 -8.40 -14.62
CA SER A 20 3.33 -7.04 -15.10
C SER A 20 3.86 -6.22 -13.93
N THR A 21 5.09 -5.75 -14.06
CA THR A 21 5.70 -4.83 -13.10
C THR A 21 5.37 -3.41 -13.55
N VAL A 22 4.13 -2.96 -13.32
CA VAL A 22 3.91 -1.53 -13.17
C VAL A 22 4.61 -1.13 -11.88
N ALA A 23 5.45 -0.10 -11.91
CA ALA A 23 6.14 0.38 -10.72
C ALA A 23 5.10 0.71 -9.64
N ALA A 24 5.31 0.19 -8.43
CA ALA A 24 4.39 0.44 -7.34
C ALA A 24 4.43 1.91 -6.96
N GLU A 25 3.27 2.47 -6.65
CA GLU A 25 3.20 3.86 -6.27
C GLU A 25 3.59 4.00 -4.78
N PRO A 26 4.38 5.02 -4.39
CA PRO A 26 4.96 5.09 -3.05
C PRO A 26 3.97 5.60 -1.97
N TYR A 27 2.70 5.22 -2.03
CA TYR A 27 1.65 5.64 -1.11
C TYR A 27 0.75 4.50 -0.67
N ALA A 28 0.06 4.68 0.45
CA ALA A 28 -0.79 3.64 0.99
C ALA A 28 -2.00 3.37 0.08
N ASP A 29 -2.36 2.09 -0.05
CA ASP A 29 -3.34 1.60 -1.02
C ASP A 29 -4.71 1.35 -0.42
N VAL A 30 -4.74 0.90 0.85
CA VAL A 30 -5.97 0.47 1.52
C VAL A 30 -6.00 0.93 2.97
N VAL A 31 -7.22 1.14 3.47
CA VAL A 31 -7.47 1.31 4.90
C VAL A 31 -7.58 -0.09 5.52
N ALA A 32 -6.55 -0.50 6.27
CA ALA A 32 -6.55 -1.76 6.99
C ALA A 32 -7.49 -1.71 8.22
N PHE A 33 -7.61 -0.54 8.84
CA PHE A 33 -8.54 -0.31 9.96
C PHE A 33 -8.82 1.18 10.14
N SER A 34 -10.03 1.51 10.57
CA SER A 34 -10.38 2.86 11.01
C SER A 34 -11.36 2.82 12.19
N ALA A 35 -11.06 3.58 13.23
CA ALA A 35 -11.98 3.90 14.31
C ALA A 35 -11.95 5.42 14.51
N LEU A 36 -12.81 6.13 13.78
CA LEU A 36 -12.86 7.59 13.85
C LEU A 36 -13.47 8.05 15.19
N GLY A 37 -12.87 9.08 15.77
CA GLY A 37 -13.32 9.69 17.01
C GLY A 37 -14.43 10.74 16.81
N PRO A 38 -14.96 11.32 17.90
CA PRO A 38 -15.90 12.43 17.81
C PRO A 38 -15.33 13.61 16.99
N ASN A 39 -16.22 14.32 16.28
CA ASN A 39 -15.87 15.40 15.34
C ASN A 39 -15.02 14.95 14.14
N SER A 40 -14.98 13.65 13.84
CA SER A 40 -14.44 13.16 12.58
C SER A 40 -15.29 13.58 11.39
N ALA A 41 -14.68 13.62 10.22
CA ALA A 41 -15.34 13.89 8.95
C ALA A 41 -14.62 13.18 7.81
N ASN A 42 -15.35 13.02 6.71
CA ASN A 42 -14.91 12.40 5.46
C ASN A 42 -14.64 10.88 5.56
N ASP A 43 -14.44 10.28 4.39
CA ASP A 43 -14.15 8.85 4.24
C ASP A 43 -12.70 8.55 4.64
N PRO A 44 -12.40 7.54 5.48
CA PRO A 44 -11.04 7.07 5.72
C PRO A 44 -10.20 6.83 4.47
N THR A 45 -10.81 6.49 3.33
CA THR A 45 -10.08 6.32 2.06
C THR A 45 -9.52 7.62 1.50
N ALA A 46 -9.89 8.79 2.05
CA ALA A 46 -9.33 10.08 1.67
C ALA A 46 -7.85 10.25 2.05
N ALA A 47 -7.29 9.38 2.91
CA ALA A 47 -5.86 9.37 3.23
C ALA A 47 -5.00 8.54 2.25
N LEU A 48 -5.65 7.84 1.30
CA LEU A 48 -4.99 6.91 0.39
C LEU A 48 -4.59 7.61 -0.92
N GLY A 49 -3.65 7.00 -1.62
CA GLY A 49 -3.27 7.50 -2.94
C GLY A 49 -2.37 8.73 -2.91
N ARG A 50 -2.29 9.41 -4.05
CA ARG A 50 -1.58 10.67 -4.17
C ARG A 50 -2.37 11.78 -3.48
N GLY A 51 -1.69 12.55 -2.63
CA GLY A 51 -2.30 13.70 -1.94
C GLY A 51 -2.94 14.67 -2.93
N ASP A 52 -4.24 14.91 -2.75
CA ASP A 52 -5.11 15.67 -3.64
C ASP A 52 -5.86 16.80 -2.92
N ASN A 53 -5.51 17.03 -1.64
CA ASN A 53 -6.15 17.93 -0.69
C ASN A 53 -7.53 17.45 -0.19
N ASN A 54 -7.94 16.22 -0.50
CA ASN A 54 -8.98 15.54 0.23
C ASN A 54 -8.36 14.91 1.49
N SER A 55 -9.06 14.94 2.62
CA SER A 55 -8.47 14.41 3.86
C SER A 55 -9.52 13.80 4.77
N VAL A 56 -9.11 12.81 5.57
CA VAL A 56 -9.93 12.25 6.65
C VAL A 56 -9.59 12.96 7.95
N ALA A 57 -10.60 13.53 8.60
CA ALA A 57 -10.48 14.06 9.95
C ALA A 57 -10.65 12.91 10.96
N LEU A 58 -9.62 12.61 11.74
CA LEU A 58 -9.66 11.46 12.66
C LEU A 58 -10.57 11.68 13.87
N GLY A 59 -10.83 12.93 14.26
CA GLY A 59 -11.56 13.24 15.48
C GLY A 59 -10.77 12.91 16.75
N THR A 60 -11.35 13.26 17.91
CA THR A 60 -10.72 13.05 19.22
C THR A 60 -10.47 11.57 19.50
N GLY A 61 -9.20 11.19 19.68
CA GLY A 61 -8.80 9.80 19.95
C GLY A 61 -9.00 8.83 18.78
N GLY A 62 -9.27 9.34 17.58
CA GLY A 62 -9.46 8.50 16.39
C GLY A 62 -8.18 7.77 15.97
N VAL A 63 -8.36 6.61 15.35
CA VAL A 63 -7.28 5.75 14.86
C VAL A 63 -7.50 5.43 13.39
N LEU A 64 -6.45 5.58 12.60
CA LEU A 64 -6.39 5.14 11.22
C LEU A 64 -5.18 4.22 11.04
N ILE A 65 -5.38 3.09 10.38
CA ILE A 65 -4.31 2.18 9.95
C ILE A 65 -4.43 2.01 8.44
N VAL A 66 -3.39 2.42 7.73
CA VAL A 66 -3.27 2.25 6.28
C VAL A 66 -2.24 1.19 5.95
N GLU A 67 -2.36 0.58 4.78
CA GLU A 67 -1.48 -0.48 4.32
C GLU A 67 -0.93 -0.21 2.91
N PHE A 68 0.37 -0.49 2.76
CA PHE A 68 1.09 -0.63 1.50
C PHE A 68 0.96 -2.09 1.01
N THR A 69 0.22 -2.30 -0.08
CA THR A 69 -0.10 -3.61 -0.62
C THR A 69 0.85 -4.01 -1.75
N ASP A 70 1.19 -3.07 -2.63
CA ASP A 70 2.05 -3.28 -3.79
C ASP A 70 3.49 -2.77 -3.61
N ASN A 71 3.78 -2.10 -2.49
CA ASN A 71 5.13 -1.70 -2.07
C ASN A 71 5.37 -1.95 -0.57
N ARG A 72 6.60 -1.70 -0.11
CA ARG A 72 6.97 -1.71 1.31
C ARG A 72 7.76 -0.47 1.66
N LEU A 73 7.44 0.12 2.81
CA LEU A 73 8.28 1.14 3.44
C LEU A 73 9.56 0.48 3.97
N VAL A 74 10.72 1.04 3.63
CA VAL A 74 12.03 0.57 4.09
C VAL A 74 12.87 1.74 4.60
N ASN A 75 13.85 1.43 5.46
CA ASN A 75 14.85 2.42 5.87
C ASN A 75 15.96 2.50 4.82
N ASP A 76 16.24 3.71 4.33
CA ASP A 76 17.42 4.02 3.51
C ASP A 76 17.91 5.45 3.85
N THR A 77 18.80 5.98 3.05
CA THR A 77 19.42 7.29 3.28
C THR A 77 18.37 8.40 3.25
N GLY A 78 18.25 9.14 4.35
CA GLY A 78 17.43 10.35 4.45
C GLY A 78 16.06 10.11 5.08
N LEU A 79 15.02 10.69 4.47
CA LEU A 79 13.65 10.63 5.00
C LEU A 79 12.90 9.50 4.30
N ASP A 80 12.27 8.61 5.07
CA ASP A 80 11.68 7.37 4.59
C ASP A 80 10.14 7.39 4.56
N LEU A 81 9.50 8.06 5.51
CA LEU A 81 8.03 8.13 5.62
C LEU A 81 7.58 9.58 5.63
N ARG A 82 6.48 9.86 4.92
CA ARG A 82 5.78 11.15 4.95
C ARG A 82 4.33 10.97 5.34
N ILE A 83 3.87 11.79 6.27
CA ILE A 83 2.45 12.01 6.59
C ILE A 83 2.11 13.45 6.23
N MET A 84 1.08 13.67 5.42
CA MET A 84 0.55 15.01 5.17
C MET A 84 -0.80 15.20 5.83
N GLU A 85 -0.89 16.31 6.56
CA GLU A 85 -2.10 16.78 7.20
C GLU A 85 -2.52 18.12 6.57
N ARG A 86 -3.82 18.35 6.42
CA ARG A 86 -4.39 19.58 5.81
C ARG A 86 -5.15 20.49 6.76
N GLY A 87 -5.41 20.01 7.97
CA GLY A 87 -6.20 20.72 8.97
C GLY A 87 -5.44 21.83 9.69
N GLY A 88 -6.02 22.23 10.82
CA GLY A 88 -5.36 23.09 11.80
C GLY A 88 -4.16 22.40 12.46
N VAL A 89 -3.66 22.95 13.55
CA VAL A 89 -2.65 22.24 14.35
C VAL A 89 -3.36 21.16 15.16
N ALA A 90 -3.02 19.89 14.90
CA ALA A 90 -3.49 18.75 15.67
C ALA A 90 -2.33 17.85 16.08
N ASP A 91 -2.40 17.32 17.31
CA ASP A 91 -1.44 16.33 17.82
C ASP A 91 -1.85 14.93 17.41
N TYR A 92 -0.89 14.14 16.95
CA TYR A 92 -1.08 12.73 16.64
C TYR A 92 0.20 11.91 16.81
N ASN A 93 0.03 10.62 17.10
CA ASN A 93 1.11 9.65 17.19
C ASN A 93 1.20 8.83 15.89
N VAL A 94 2.42 8.52 15.45
CA VAL A 94 2.67 7.69 14.26
C VAL A 94 3.43 6.43 14.67
N GLN A 95 2.98 5.29 14.16
CA GLN A 95 3.63 3.99 14.37
C GLN A 95 3.69 3.21 13.06
N ILE A 96 4.68 2.33 12.92
CA ILE A 96 4.84 1.45 11.75
C ILE A 96 4.86 -0.02 12.17
N SER A 97 4.39 -0.91 11.30
CA SER A 97 4.35 -2.35 11.56
C SER A 97 4.53 -3.17 10.27
N MET A 98 5.11 -4.36 10.41
CA MET A 98 5.21 -5.35 9.33
C MET A 98 3.96 -6.23 9.23
N ASP A 99 3.26 -6.42 10.35
CA ASP A 99 2.28 -7.50 10.53
C ASP A 99 0.93 -7.05 11.10
N ASN A 100 0.76 -5.75 11.40
CA ASN A 100 -0.43 -5.17 12.02
C ASN A 100 -0.68 -5.66 13.47
N ILE A 101 0.33 -6.21 14.13
CA ILE A 101 0.27 -6.69 15.51
C ILE A 101 1.29 -5.91 16.35
N ASP A 102 2.57 -6.00 15.99
CA ASP A 102 3.65 -5.33 16.69
C ASP A 102 4.00 -4.02 16.01
N TYR A 103 4.06 -2.93 16.79
CA TYR A 103 4.26 -1.58 16.27
C TYR A 103 5.50 -0.92 16.86
N ILE A 104 6.31 -0.33 15.97
CA ILE A 104 7.38 0.59 16.34
C ILE A 104 6.79 1.99 16.42
N ASN A 105 6.92 2.63 17.59
CA ASN A 105 6.46 4.00 17.79
C ASN A 105 7.48 5.00 17.22
N LEU A 106 7.05 5.80 16.24
CA LEU A 106 7.87 6.88 15.66
C LEU A 106 7.73 8.19 16.45
N GLY A 107 6.74 8.30 17.33
CA GLY A 107 6.54 9.41 18.25
C GLY A 107 5.39 10.33 17.86
N ASP A 108 5.25 11.38 18.67
CA ASP A 108 4.15 12.35 18.59
C ASP A 108 4.56 13.54 17.73
N VAL A 109 3.63 14.00 16.90
CA VAL A 109 3.89 15.02 15.88
C VAL A 109 2.70 15.96 15.74
N GLN A 110 2.96 17.09 15.09
CA GLN A 110 1.99 18.10 14.72
C GLN A 110 2.19 18.47 13.25
N LYS A 111 1.09 18.78 12.54
CA LYS A 111 1.10 19.08 11.10
C LYS A 111 1.68 17.92 10.29
N TRP A 112 1.90 18.14 9.00
CA TRP A 112 2.66 17.20 8.17
C TRP A 112 4.07 16.93 8.73
N LYS A 113 4.57 15.70 8.54
CA LYS A 113 5.86 15.26 9.06
C LYS A 113 6.53 14.28 8.11
N ASP A 114 7.84 14.44 7.96
CA ASP A 114 8.73 13.41 7.44
C ASP A 114 9.49 12.72 8.58
N PHE A 115 9.69 11.42 8.47
CA PHE A 115 10.45 10.60 9.41
C PHE A 115 11.65 9.95 8.74
N GLU A 116 12.78 9.93 9.45
CA GLU A 116 13.93 9.07 9.19
C GLU A 116 13.82 7.87 10.14
N LEU A 117 13.96 6.64 9.64
CA LEU A 117 13.75 5.41 10.40
C LEU A 117 15.01 4.90 11.10
N THR A 118 16.19 5.36 10.69
CA THR A 118 17.48 4.99 11.28
C THR A 118 17.53 5.14 12.82
N PRO A 119 17.02 6.22 13.44
CA PRO A 119 16.97 6.37 14.90
C PRO A 119 16.15 5.30 15.64
N TYR A 120 15.27 4.57 14.95
CA TYR A 120 14.37 3.58 15.55
C TYR A 120 14.90 2.15 15.45
N LEU A 121 16.20 1.97 15.17
CA LEU A 121 16.89 0.69 15.00
C LEU A 121 16.33 -0.17 13.87
N VAL A 122 15.71 0.47 12.88
CA VAL A 122 15.20 -0.16 11.67
C VAL A 122 16.36 -0.33 10.68
N THR A 123 16.46 -1.52 10.08
CA THR A 123 17.45 -1.83 9.05
C THR A 123 16.83 -1.81 7.65
N PRO A 124 17.62 -1.69 6.56
CA PRO A 124 17.10 -1.79 5.20
C PRO A 124 16.47 -3.15 4.84
N ALA A 125 16.68 -4.18 5.66
CA ALA A 125 16.05 -5.48 5.47
C ALA A 125 14.60 -5.52 6.01
N ASP A 126 14.26 -4.58 6.88
CA ASP A 126 12.94 -4.48 7.51
C ASP A 126 11.94 -3.84 6.55
N GLN A 127 10.84 -4.53 6.30
CA GLN A 127 9.83 -4.14 5.30
C GLN A 127 8.48 -3.89 5.98
N PHE A 128 8.11 -2.63 6.12
CA PHE A 128 6.88 -2.25 6.79
C PHE A 128 5.73 -2.13 5.81
N ARG A 129 4.58 -2.65 6.24
CA ARG A 129 3.33 -2.66 5.47
C ARG A 129 2.32 -1.68 6.02
N PHE A 130 2.32 -1.47 7.33
CA PHE A 130 1.27 -0.75 8.02
C PHE A 130 1.81 0.53 8.63
N VAL A 131 1.03 1.59 8.51
CA VAL A 131 1.22 2.84 9.25
C VAL A 131 -0.04 3.07 10.08
N LYS A 132 0.13 3.19 11.39
CA LYS A 132 -0.93 3.56 12.33
C LYS A 132 -0.76 5.02 12.73
N ILE A 133 -1.86 5.76 12.66
CA ILE A 133 -1.97 7.15 13.07
C ILE A 133 -3.04 7.22 14.15
N THR A 134 -2.68 7.73 15.32
CA THR A 134 -3.61 7.89 16.44
C THR A 134 -3.72 9.37 16.78
N SER A 135 -4.93 9.93 16.70
CA SER A 135 -5.17 11.29 17.17
C SER A 135 -4.92 11.38 18.68
N LEU A 136 -4.09 12.33 19.07
CA LEU A 136 -3.89 12.72 20.46
C LEU A 136 -4.68 14.00 20.81
N SER A 137 -5.43 14.53 19.84
CA SER A 137 -6.21 15.74 20.00
C SER A 137 -7.35 15.52 20.97
N THR A 138 -7.51 16.43 21.93
CA THR A 138 -8.58 16.38 22.95
C THR A 138 -9.84 17.14 22.56
N SER A 139 -9.81 17.84 21.42
CA SER A 139 -10.95 18.60 20.88
C SER A 139 -10.81 18.82 19.37
N GLY A 140 -11.90 19.28 18.74
CA GLY A 140 -11.93 19.57 17.30
C GLY A 140 -11.86 18.33 16.41
N ASN A 141 -11.56 18.54 15.13
CA ASN A 141 -11.55 17.51 14.10
C ASN A 141 -10.38 16.51 14.22
N GLY A 142 -9.44 16.75 15.15
CA GLY A 142 -8.18 16.01 15.18
C GLY A 142 -7.33 16.27 13.92
N PRO A 143 -6.33 15.43 13.66
CA PRO A 143 -5.54 15.52 12.45
C PRO A 143 -6.38 15.19 11.21
N GLU A 144 -6.20 15.96 10.15
CA GLU A 144 -6.88 15.78 8.87
C GLU A 144 -5.90 15.19 7.83
N ILE A 145 -5.84 13.86 7.74
CA ILE A 145 -4.83 13.12 6.96
C ILE A 145 -5.21 13.05 5.48
N ASP A 146 -4.34 13.56 4.61
CA ASP A 146 -4.47 13.61 3.13
C ASP A 146 -3.56 12.59 2.44
N TYR A 147 -2.44 12.25 3.07
CA TYR A 147 -1.44 11.41 2.42
C TYR A 147 -0.56 10.66 3.41
N VAL A 148 -0.32 9.39 3.13
CA VAL A 148 0.68 8.55 3.78
C VAL A 148 1.54 7.91 2.71
N GLY A 149 2.84 8.20 2.71
CA GLY A 149 3.74 7.76 1.65
C GLY A 149 5.12 7.32 2.10
N ALA A 150 5.59 6.27 1.46
CA ALA A 150 6.93 5.72 1.63
C ALA A 150 7.90 6.42 0.66
N ARG A 151 8.67 7.38 1.17
CA ARG A 151 9.72 8.08 0.42
C ARG A 151 10.84 7.13 0.00
N ASN A 152 11.18 6.18 0.86
CA ASN A 152 12.03 5.04 0.53
C ASN A 152 11.13 3.80 0.53
N SER A 153 11.03 3.15 -0.63
CA SER A 153 10.18 1.98 -0.80
C SER A 153 10.78 0.97 -1.76
N ILE A 154 10.32 -0.28 -1.64
CA ILE A 154 10.60 -1.34 -2.60
C ILE A 154 9.29 -1.91 -3.14
N ASP A 155 9.28 -2.23 -4.43
CA ASP A 155 8.13 -2.81 -5.10
C ASP A 155 7.94 -4.27 -4.66
N VAL A 156 6.68 -4.64 -4.43
CA VAL A 156 6.26 -6.02 -4.21
C VAL A 156 5.45 -6.44 -5.43
N PRO A 157 5.95 -7.39 -6.25
CA PRO A 157 5.22 -7.84 -7.42
C PRO A 157 3.83 -8.36 -7.03
N VAL A 158 2.79 -7.67 -7.51
CA VAL A 158 1.41 -8.13 -7.36
C VAL A 158 1.17 -9.22 -8.40
N PRO A 159 0.83 -10.47 -8.01
CA PRO A 159 0.51 -11.51 -8.97
C PRO A 159 -0.67 -11.06 -9.85
N GLU A 160 -0.49 -11.06 -11.17
CA GLU A 160 -1.60 -10.69 -12.05
C GLU A 160 -2.80 -11.60 -11.83
N PRO A 161 -4.03 -11.05 -11.88
CA PRO A 161 -5.22 -11.87 -11.72
C PRO A 161 -5.26 -12.96 -12.79
N ALA A 162 -5.62 -14.18 -12.39
CA ALA A 162 -5.71 -15.36 -13.25
C ALA A 162 -6.62 -15.17 -14.49
N SER A 163 -7.40 -14.09 -14.53
CA SER A 163 -8.17 -13.65 -15.69
C SER A 163 -7.31 -13.37 -16.92
N LEU A 164 -6.08 -12.88 -16.77
CA LEU A 164 -5.16 -12.67 -17.91
C LEU A 164 -4.64 -13.99 -18.47
N ALA A 165 -4.38 -14.97 -17.61
CA ALA A 165 -4.11 -16.34 -18.05
C ALA A 165 -5.32 -16.92 -18.80
N LEU A 166 -6.55 -16.69 -18.32
CA LEU A 166 -7.76 -17.16 -18.98
C LEU A 166 -8.01 -16.47 -20.33
N LEU A 167 -7.74 -15.17 -20.44
CA LEU A 167 -7.83 -14.41 -21.70
C LEU A 167 -6.80 -14.92 -22.73
N GLY A 168 -5.58 -15.21 -22.28
CA GLY A 168 -4.56 -15.85 -23.11
C GLY A 168 -5.01 -17.23 -23.61
N LEU A 169 -5.51 -18.09 -22.73
CA LEU A 169 -5.99 -19.42 -23.13
C LEU A 169 -7.21 -19.37 -24.06
N GLY A 170 -8.15 -18.44 -23.83
CA GLY A 170 -9.35 -18.27 -24.66
C GLY A 170 -9.03 -17.80 -26.08
N SER A 171 -8.05 -16.89 -26.24
CA SER A 171 -7.61 -16.42 -27.56
C SER A 171 -6.87 -17.51 -28.35
N LEU A 172 -6.06 -18.35 -27.69
CA LEU A 172 -5.46 -19.53 -28.34
C LEU A 172 -6.50 -20.58 -28.78
N ALA A 173 -7.55 -20.80 -27.99
CA ALA A 173 -8.62 -21.73 -28.35
C ALA A 173 -9.41 -21.27 -29.59
N LEU A 174 -9.58 -19.97 -29.78
CA LEU A 174 -10.22 -19.37 -30.96
C LEU A 174 -9.34 -19.45 -32.21
N LEU A 175 -8.01 -19.32 -32.07
CA LEU A 175 -7.05 -19.46 -33.17
C LEU A 175 -6.97 -20.89 -33.72
N ARG A 176 -7.20 -21.91 -32.88
CA ARG A 176 -7.15 -23.33 -33.29
C ARG A 176 -8.40 -23.81 -34.03
N ARG A 177 -9.45 -22.98 -34.11
CA ARG A 177 -10.76 -23.35 -34.69
C ARG A 177 -10.96 -22.88 -36.13
N ARG A 178 -9.90 -22.43 -36.81
CA ARG A 178 -9.89 -22.08 -38.24
C ARG A 178 -9.12 -23.10 -39.05
#